data_AF-R4H5N0-F1
#
_entry.id   AF-R4H5N0-F1
#
_cell.length_a   1.000
_cell.length_b   1.000
_cell.length_c   1.000
_cell.angle_alpha   90.00
_cell.angle_beta   90.00
_cell.angle_gamma   90.00
#
_symmetry.space_group_name_H-M   'P 1'
#
loop_
_entity.id
_entity.type
_entity.pdbx_description
1 polymer ?
#
loop_
_entity_poly.entity_id
_entity_poly.type
_entity_poly.pdbx_seq_one_letter_code
_entity_poly.pdbx_strand_id
1 'polypeptide(L)'
;SAYDTAWVALVKDINGGESPQFPTALDWIADNQLPDGSWGDQFIFLAHDRILNTLACVIALKSWDMHPQKCNQGMMSLRENMKKLGEENAEHMPIGFEV
;
A
#
# COMPACT_ATOMS: atom_id res chain seq x y z
N SER A 1 3.94 9.31 -2.15
CA SER A 1 3.64 8.01 -2.77
C SER A 1 3.44 7.00 -1.66
N ALA A 2 2.34 6.25 -1.65
CA ALA A 2 2.07 5.30 -0.57
C ALA A 2 2.95 4.04 -0.68
N TYR A 3 3.25 3.60 -1.92
CA TYR A 3 4.19 2.54 -2.22
C TYR A 3 5.59 2.80 -1.64
N ASP A 4 6.18 3.96 -1.92
CA ASP A 4 7.52 4.29 -1.42
C ASP A 4 7.54 4.43 0.11
N THR A 5 6.50 5.03 0.70
CA THR A 5 6.37 5.12 2.16
C THR A 5 6.27 3.74 2.80
N ALA A 6 5.58 2.78 2.17
CA ALA A 6 5.52 1.40 2.63
C ALA A 6 6.89 0.71 2.61
N TRP A 7 7.71 0.95 1.59
CA TRP A 7 9.09 0.46 1.56
C TRP A 7 9.95 1.06 2.68
N VAL A 8 9.82 2.37 2.93
CA VAL A 8 10.52 3.03 4.06
C VAL A 8 10.06 2.45 5.39
N ALA A 9 8.77 2.17 5.55
CA ALA A 9 8.20 1.61 6.76
C ALA A 9 8.73 0.20 7.11
N LEU A 10 9.24 -0.54 6.13
CA LEU A 10 9.79 -1.89 6.33
C LEU A 10 11.24 -1.90 6.86
N VAL A 11 11.93 -0.75 6.87
CA VAL A 11 13.31 -0.67 7.35
C VAL A 11 13.35 -0.94 8.85
N LYS A 12 14.10 -1.96 9.27
CA LYS A 12 14.33 -2.29 10.70
C LYS A 12 15.30 -1.32 11.35
N ASP A 13 15.18 -1.15 12.67
CA ASP A 13 16.14 -0.38 13.47
C ASP A 13 17.58 -0.88 13.27
N ILE A 14 18.48 0.04 12.89
CA ILE A 14 19.89 -0.23 12.65
C ILE A 14 20.66 -0.66 13.90
N ASN A 15 20.10 -0.38 15.09
CA ASN A 15 20.70 -0.78 16.36
C ASN A 15 20.29 -2.20 16.79
N GLY A 16 19.55 -2.93 15.95
CA GLY A 16 19.18 -4.33 16.18
C GLY A 16 17.88 -4.52 16.97
N GLY A 17 17.06 -3.48 17.11
CA GLY A 17 15.71 -3.60 17.65
C GLY A 17 14.75 -4.32 16.70
N GLU A 18 13.69 -4.94 17.25
CA GLU A 18 12.57 -5.49 16.47
C GLU A 18 11.49 -4.43 16.19
N SER A 19 11.88 -3.17 16.04
CA SER A 19 11.00 -2.05 15.72
C SER A 19 11.38 -1.42 14.38
N PRO A 20 10.45 -0.72 13.71
CA PRO A 20 10.75 0.03 12.49
C PRO A 20 11.71 1.18 12.79
N GLN A 21 12.62 1.44 11.85
CA GLN A 21 13.52 2.60 11.88
C GLN A 21 12.74 3.92 11.74
N PHE A 22 11.61 3.88 11.03
CA PHE A 22 10.77 5.04 10.71
C PHE A 22 9.30 4.78 11.09
N PRO A 23 8.95 4.75 12.38
CA PRO A 23 7.60 4.43 12.83
C PRO A 23 6.53 5.38 12.28
N THR A 24 6.86 6.65 12.05
CA THR A 24 5.93 7.65 11.47
C THR A 24 5.50 7.32 10.04
N ALA A 25 6.25 6.48 9.32
CA ALA A 25 5.84 5.99 8.01
C ALA A 25 4.64 5.04 8.13
N LEU A 26 4.58 4.22 9.19
CA LEU A 26 3.42 3.35 9.47
C LEU A 26 2.20 4.17 9.91
N ASP A 27 2.41 5.20 10.74
CA ASP A 27 1.34 6.13 11.12
C ASP A 27 0.75 6.81 9.89
N TRP A 28 1.60 7.30 8.99
CA TRP A 28 1.15 7.91 7.73
C TRP A 28 0.36 6.91 6.87
N ILE A 29 0.84 5.66 6.74
CA ILE A 29 0.10 4.62 6.01
C ILE A 29 -1.27 4.40 6.64
N ALA A 30 -1.34 4.27 7.96
CA ALA A 30 -2.60 4.08 8.65
C ALA A 30 -3.56 5.25 8.40
N ASP A 31 -3.11 6.48 8.53
CA ASP A 31 -3.97 7.66 8.43
C ASP A 31 -4.42 8.01 7.01
N ASN A 32 -3.75 7.49 5.99
CA ASN A 32 -4.00 7.84 4.58
C ASN A 32 -4.68 6.72 3.76
N GLN A 33 -5.26 5.72 4.44
CA GLN A 33 -6.14 4.76 3.76
C GLN A 33 -7.41 5.47 3.27
N LEU A 34 -7.78 5.20 2.02
CA LEU A 34 -8.96 5.82 1.41
C LEU A 34 -10.26 5.12 1.83
N PRO A 35 -11.43 5.76 1.65
CA PRO A 35 -12.70 5.21 2.11
C PRO A 35 -13.06 3.84 1.51
N ASP A 36 -12.54 3.51 0.31
CA ASP A 36 -12.73 2.21 -0.35
C ASP A 36 -11.76 1.12 0.13
N GLY A 37 -10.91 1.45 1.12
CA GLY A 37 -9.89 0.57 1.68
C GLY A 37 -8.56 0.56 0.92
N SER A 38 -8.46 1.22 -0.24
CA SER A 38 -7.21 1.29 -1.02
C SER A 38 -6.24 2.36 -0.51
N TRP A 39 -5.02 2.31 -1.03
CA TRP A 39 -4.08 3.43 -1.06
C TRP A 39 -3.77 3.80 -2.51
N GLY A 40 -3.49 5.08 -2.77
CA GLY A 40 -3.23 5.61 -4.10
C GLY A 40 -3.57 7.10 -4.19
N ASP A 41 -3.65 7.64 -5.40
CA ASP A 41 -4.12 9.02 -5.61
C ASP A 41 -5.56 9.20 -5.09
N GLN A 42 -5.91 10.32 -4.46
CA GLN A 42 -7.27 10.51 -3.92
C GLN A 42 -8.29 10.86 -5.01
N PHE A 43 -7.86 11.53 -6.07
CA PHE A 43 -8.73 12.15 -7.07
C PHE A 43 -8.79 11.35 -8.38
N ILE A 44 -7.74 10.59 -8.68
CA ILE A 44 -7.64 9.78 -9.90
C ILE A 44 -7.66 8.30 -9.51
N PHE A 45 -8.50 7.52 -10.19
CA PHE A 45 -8.52 6.08 -10.04
C PHE A 45 -7.80 5.42 -11.22
N LEU A 46 -6.69 4.73 -10.91
CA LEU A 46 -6.02 3.78 -11.80
C LEU A 46 -5.84 2.48 -11.03
N ALA A 47 -6.41 1.36 -11.49
CA ALA A 47 -6.35 0.06 -10.84
C ALA A 47 -4.91 -0.40 -10.62
N HIS A 48 -4.00 -0.19 -11.57
CA HIS A 48 -2.58 -0.45 -11.38
C HIS A 48 -2.00 0.32 -10.17
N ASP A 49 -2.28 1.64 -10.07
CA ASP A 49 -1.87 2.47 -8.93
C ASP A 49 -2.48 1.96 -7.62
N ARG A 50 -3.79 1.66 -7.60
CA ARG A 50 -4.48 1.14 -6.42
C ARG A 50 -3.89 -0.16 -5.96
N ILE A 51 -3.68 -1.10 -6.87
CA ILE A 51 -3.17 -2.44 -6.55
C ILE A 51 -1.77 -2.32 -5.97
N LEU A 52 -0.89 -1.56 -6.63
CA LEU A 52 0.51 -1.41 -6.24
C LEU A 52 0.63 -0.77 -4.85
N ASN A 53 0.00 0.39 -4.64
CA ASN A 53 0.06 1.09 -3.36
C ASN A 53 -0.63 0.29 -2.25
N THR A 54 -1.81 -0.28 -2.51
CA THR A 54 -2.57 -1.03 -1.49
C THR A 54 -1.82 -2.27 -1.03
N LEU A 55 -1.25 -3.04 -1.95
CA LEU A 55 -0.49 -4.25 -1.60
C LEU A 55 0.74 -3.89 -0.76
N ALA A 56 1.51 -2.87 -1.16
CA ALA A 56 2.68 -2.42 -0.42
C ALA A 56 2.31 -1.97 1.01
N CYS A 57 1.25 -1.15 1.16
CA CYS A 57 0.79 -0.70 2.47
C CYS A 57 0.30 -1.84 3.37
N VAL A 58 -0.44 -2.81 2.82
CA VAL A 58 -0.88 -4.00 3.58
C VAL A 58 0.32 -4.82 4.05
N ILE A 59 1.32 -5.03 3.20
CA ILE A 59 2.55 -5.74 3.59
C ILE A 59 3.25 -4.99 4.72
N ALA A 60 3.47 -3.68 4.58
CA ALA A 60 4.14 -2.87 5.60
C ALA A 60 3.43 -2.95 6.96
N LEU A 61 2.11 -2.73 6.99
CA LEU A 61 1.33 -2.82 8.22
C LEU A 61 1.37 -4.23 8.82
N LYS A 62 1.28 -5.28 7.98
CA LYS A 62 1.26 -6.66 8.46
C LYS A 62 2.62 -7.14 8.96
N SER A 63 3.72 -6.68 8.36
CA SER A 63 5.09 -6.99 8.80
C SER A 63 5.39 -6.56 10.23
N TRP A 64 4.70 -5.52 10.70
CA TRP A 64 4.81 -5.01 12.07
C TRP A 64 3.61 -5.34 12.96
N ASP A 65 2.68 -6.18 12.46
CA ASP A 65 1.41 -6.55 13.10
C ASP A 65 0.56 -5.35 13.60
N MET A 66 0.57 -4.27 12.82
CA MET A 66 -0.16 -3.04 13.12
C MET A 66 -1.46 -2.92 12.30
N HIS A 67 -2.45 -2.23 12.87
CA HIS A 67 -3.70 -1.85 12.20
C HIS A 67 -4.41 -2.98 11.42
N PRO A 68 -4.76 -4.12 12.06
CA PRO A 68 -5.31 -5.29 11.37
C PRO A 68 -6.61 -5.00 10.60
N GLN A 69 -7.43 -4.05 11.06
CA GLN A 69 -8.64 -3.62 10.36
C GLN A 69 -8.32 -2.97 9.01
N LYS A 70 -7.28 -2.14 8.95
CA LYS A 70 -6.83 -1.48 7.72
C LYS A 70 -6.27 -2.50 6.74
N CYS A 71 -5.51 -3.49 7.23
CA CYS A 71 -5.04 -4.62 6.44
C CYS A 71 -6.21 -5.39 5.80
N ASN A 72 -7.25 -5.70 6.58
CA ASN A 72 -8.43 -6.40 6.07
C ASN A 72 -9.18 -5.61 4.99
N GLN A 73 -9.37 -4.30 5.22
CA GLN A 73 -10.00 -3.40 4.25
C GLN A 73 -9.16 -3.29 2.97
N GLY A 74 -7.84 -3.14 3.09
CA GLY A 74 -6.91 -3.15 1.97
C GLY A 74 -6.98 -4.44 1.16
N MET A 75 -7.00 -5.60 1.81
CA MET A 75 -7.12 -6.89 1.13
C MET A 75 -8.46 -7.07 0.41
N MET A 76 -9.56 -6.55 0.95
CA MET A 76 -10.85 -6.55 0.27
C MET A 76 -10.80 -5.65 -0.97
N SER A 77 -10.31 -4.41 -0.84
CA SER A 77 -10.17 -3.46 -1.95
C SER A 77 -9.27 -4.01 -3.06
N LEU A 78 -8.13 -4.60 -2.68
CA LEU A 78 -7.17 -5.22 -3.60
C LEU A 78 -7.83 -6.29 -4.47
N ARG A 79 -8.62 -7.19 -3.87
CA ARG A 79 -9.33 -8.24 -4.61
C ARG A 79 -10.36 -7.69 -5.60
N GLU A 80 -11.07 -6.63 -5.22
CA GLU A 80 -12.02 -5.97 -6.13
C GLU A 80 -11.31 -5.23 -7.26
N ASN A 81 -10.17 -4.59 -6.98
CA ASN A 81 -9.41 -3.84 -7.99
C ASN A 81 -8.67 -4.77 -8.96
N MET A 82 -8.18 -5.95 -8.53
CA MET A 82 -7.57 -6.94 -9.42
C MET A 82 -8.51 -7.40 -10.54
N LYS A 83 -9.82 -7.48 -10.28
CA LYS A 83 -10.81 -7.84 -11.31
C LYS A 83 -10.88 -6.82 -12.45
N LYS A 84 -10.52 -5.56 -12.16
CA LYS A 84 -10.57 -4.43 -13.10
C LYS A 84 -9.26 -4.27 -13.89
N LEU A 85 -8.20 -5.00 -13.51
CA LEU A 85 -6.87 -4.85 -14.12
C LEU A 85 -6.88 -5.17 -15.62
N GLY A 86 -7.64 -6.18 -16.03
CA GLY A 86 -7.76 -6.56 -17.46
C GLY A 86 -8.53 -5.58 -18.33
N GLU A 87 -9.22 -4.60 -17.73
CA GLU A 87 -10.00 -3.57 -18.42
C GLU A 87 -9.22 -2.24 -18.53
N GLU A 88 -8.06 -2.12 -17.87
CA GLU A 88 -7.29 -0.88 -17.85
C GLU A 88 -6.44 -0.67 -19.10
N ASN A 89 -6.34 0.59 -19.52
CA ASN A 89 -5.44 0.99 -20.59
C ASN A 89 -3.98 0.85 -20.13
N ALA A 90 -3.19 0.07 -20.89
CA ALA A 90 -1.76 -0.14 -20.67
C ALA A 90 -0.95 1.18 -20.68
N GLU A 91 -1.43 2.23 -21.35
CA GLU A 91 -0.77 3.55 -21.36
C GLU A 91 -0.72 4.22 -19.97
N HIS A 92 -1.59 3.82 -19.04
CA HIS A 92 -1.62 4.34 -17.67
C HIS A 92 -0.88 3.44 -16.67
N MET A 93 -0.18 2.41 -17.14
CA MET A 93 0.56 1.50 -16.29
C MET A 93 1.75 2.23 -15.62
N PRO A 94 1.87 2.17 -14.28
CA PRO A 94 3.03 2.69 -13.57
C PRO A 94 4.33 2.04 -14.03
N ILE A 95 5.41 2.81 -14.01
CA ILE A 95 6.74 2.33 -14.40
C ILE A 95 7.14 1.13 -13.55
N GLY A 96 7.50 0.03 -14.21
CA GLY A 96 8.00 -1.18 -13.55
C GLY A 96 6.93 -2.05 -12.90
N PHE A 97 5.64 -1.82 -13.18
CA PHE A 97 4.54 -2.62 -12.61
C PHE A 97 4.64 -4.14 -12.90
N GLU A 98 5.19 -4.52 -14.06
CA GLU A 98 5.29 -5.92 -14.51
C GLU A 98 6.63 -6.61 -14.16
N VAL A 99 7.49 -5.97 -13.36
CA VAL A 99 8.81 -6.49 -12.94
C VAL A 99 8.71 -7.14 -11.57
#